data_AF-A0A5E3WZ53-F1
#
_entry.id   AF-A0A5E3WZ53-F1
#
_cell.length_a   1.000
_cell.length_b   1.000
_cell.length_c   1.000
_cell.angle_alpha   90.00
_cell.angle_beta   90.00
_cell.angle_gamma   90.00
#
_symmetry.space_group_name_H-M   'P 1'
#
loop_
_entity.id
_entity.type
_entity.pdbx_description
1 polymer ?
#
loop_
_entity_poly.entity_id
_entity_poly.type
_entity_poly.pdbx_seq_one_letter_code
_entity_poly.pdbx_strand_id
1 'polypeptide(L)'
;MSEPVDVFPILALPVELILEIKIWAQYIWVNDQFTPSSGTPTRRQAAGPSEIMIRQDECCSRVNPAVLPSCVKTAFSRHVLSPAHCLSQTCHFLLDVVRGGDSRTWESDNALLHFKADDAGIARHSSIKNVAYQSQTLIASPTCTCPLNRIRAFYDSLKDVKLSLPWATPTHPYNNDVFTRNHIVTSPLERFDLEYLDPPRAADIPSPSMRFVRSNSVTFSRTIHAPFFYSSTAMTSLCIRYTIAEPSFGQSFWSGLALCSESLEYLTLDAPSTMYIGGENFIQLRRLRYIRLVSPAAECAWLLQALQLPADVDIHLEPVYDWRWAAEQAVNVLLDSGHAWPLEVPFTAMEDAADADTDLRPHGHWRFMAALAAPDQTSSIFHTPPLIHIRPENLSDKMRVVALDVRLDPSTNSAERACSRFPEIVGVAFASTLQELLDRGAAIEPDW
;
A
#
# COMPACT_ATOMS: atom_id res chain seq x y z
N MET A 1 -8.42 -47.45 11.60
CA MET A 1 -9.60 -46.92 12.29
C MET A 1 -9.33 -45.46 12.55
N SER A 2 -9.91 -44.58 11.73
CA SER A 2 -9.84 -43.13 11.93
C SER A 2 -10.79 -42.76 13.07
N GLU A 3 -10.28 -42.08 14.10
CA GLU A 3 -11.14 -41.50 15.14
C GLU A 3 -12.18 -40.59 14.48
N PRO A 4 -13.45 -40.62 14.95
CA PRO A 4 -14.43 -39.65 14.49
C PRO A 4 -13.93 -38.28 14.93
N VAL A 5 -13.64 -37.43 13.94
CA VAL A 5 -13.48 -36.00 14.19
C VAL A 5 -14.81 -35.54 14.76
N ASP A 6 -14.84 -35.18 16.04
CA ASP A 6 -15.99 -34.54 16.68
C ASP A 6 -16.20 -33.19 15.97
N VAL A 7 -17.03 -33.20 14.93
CA VAL A 7 -17.44 -32.00 14.21
C VAL A 7 -18.33 -31.22 15.18
N PHE A 8 -17.78 -30.15 15.75
CA PHE A 8 -18.53 -29.23 16.62
C PHE A 8 -19.78 -28.73 15.87
N PRO A 9 -21.00 -29.15 16.26
CA PRO A 9 -22.19 -28.83 15.50
C PRO A 9 -22.65 -27.43 15.88
N ILE A 10 -22.39 -26.44 15.00
CA ILE A 10 -22.82 -25.05 15.18
C ILE A 10 -24.33 -24.93 15.48
N LEU A 11 -25.13 -25.88 15.00
CA LEU A 11 -26.58 -25.96 15.21
C LEU A 11 -26.99 -26.40 16.63
N ALA A 12 -26.06 -26.93 17.43
CA ALA A 12 -26.30 -27.29 18.82
C ALA A 12 -26.00 -26.13 19.79
N LEU A 13 -25.48 -25.02 19.28
CA LEU A 13 -25.18 -23.85 20.10
C LEU A 13 -26.46 -23.07 20.46
N PRO A 14 -26.50 -22.43 21.63
CA PRO A 14 -27.51 -21.41 21.93
C PRO A 14 -27.51 -20.31 20.87
N VAL A 15 -28.68 -19.76 20.57
CA VAL A 15 -28.86 -18.70 19.56
C VAL A 15 -27.97 -17.50 19.87
N GLU A 16 -27.81 -17.16 21.15
CA GLU A 16 -26.98 -16.07 21.65
C GLU A 16 -25.52 -16.26 21.25
N LEU A 17 -25.00 -17.49 21.36
CA LEU A 17 -23.62 -17.81 21.01
C LEU A 17 -23.41 -17.80 19.49
N ILE A 18 -24.40 -18.25 18.71
CA ILE A 18 -24.37 -18.14 17.25
C ILE A 18 -24.32 -16.67 16.81
N LEU A 19 -25.09 -15.79 17.48
CA LEU A 19 -25.07 -14.35 17.23
C LEU A 19 -23.73 -13.71 17.60
N GLU A 20 -23.14 -14.11 18.72
CA GLU A 20 -21.82 -13.62 19.14
C GLU A 20 -20.72 -14.04 18.14
N ILE A 21 -20.70 -15.32 17.74
CA ILE A 21 -19.78 -15.83 16.70
C ILE A 21 -19.94 -15.03 15.41
N LYS A 22 -21.19 -14.77 14.98
CA LYS A 22 -21.47 -13.96 13.80
C LYS A 22 -20.87 -12.55 13.91
N ILE A 23 -21.10 -11.86 15.03
CA ILE A 23 -20.62 -10.48 15.24
C ILE A 23 -19.10 -10.43 15.20
N TRP A 24 -18.43 -11.32 15.94
CA TRP A 24 -16.96 -11.38 15.96
C TRP A 24 -16.39 -11.77 14.61
N ALA A 25 -16.98 -12.76 13.92
CA ALA A 25 -16.55 -13.15 12.59
C ALA A 25 -16.67 -11.98 11.60
N GLN A 26 -17.75 -11.20 11.67
CA GLN A 26 -17.94 -10.02 10.84
C GLN A 26 -16.85 -8.97 11.14
N TYR A 27 -16.60 -8.68 12.41
CA TYR A 27 -15.57 -7.73 12.83
C TYR A 27 -14.16 -8.14 12.38
N ILE A 28 -13.81 -9.42 12.60
CA ILE A 28 -12.52 -10.00 12.16
C ILE A 28 -12.40 -9.91 10.65
N TRP A 29 -13.44 -10.34 9.90
CA TRP A 29 -13.43 -10.30 8.44
C TRP A 29 -13.17 -8.88 7.92
N VAL A 30 -13.90 -7.86 8.41
CA VAL A 30 -13.66 -6.49 7.95
C VAL A 30 -12.25 -6.05 8.29
N ASN A 31 -11.75 -6.28 9.51
CA ASN A 31 -10.40 -5.88 9.88
C ASN A 31 -9.32 -6.57 9.05
N ASP A 32 -9.46 -7.87 8.79
CA ASP A 32 -8.58 -8.64 7.92
C ASP A 32 -8.52 -8.03 6.51
N GLN A 33 -9.66 -7.55 5.99
CA GLN A 33 -9.72 -6.87 4.69
C GLN A 33 -8.99 -5.53 4.66
N PHE A 34 -8.66 -4.90 5.79
CA PHE A 34 -7.95 -3.60 5.85
C PHE A 34 -6.57 -3.71 6.50
N THR A 35 -6.05 -4.92 6.75
CA THR A 35 -4.68 -5.09 7.23
C THR A 35 -3.67 -4.55 6.19
N PRO A 36 -2.49 -4.06 6.58
CA PRO A 36 -1.48 -3.56 5.63
C PRO A 36 -1.07 -4.59 4.55
N SER A 37 -1.15 -5.88 4.88
CA SER A 37 -0.90 -7.00 3.98
C SER A 37 -2.11 -7.43 3.14
N SER A 38 -3.29 -6.87 3.38
CA SER A 38 -4.51 -7.25 2.65
C SER A 38 -4.50 -6.70 1.22
N GLY A 39 -4.30 -7.54 0.23
CA GLY A 39 -4.36 -7.15 -1.18
C GLY A 39 -3.58 -8.11 -2.06
N THR A 40 -3.62 -7.89 -3.37
CA THR A 40 -2.80 -8.68 -4.29
C THR A 40 -1.31 -8.44 -4.02
N PRO A 41 -0.49 -9.49 -3.88
CA PRO A 41 0.95 -9.34 -3.82
C PRO A 41 1.42 -8.53 -5.02
N THR A 42 2.03 -7.37 -4.73
CA THR A 42 2.46 -6.44 -5.77
C THR A 42 3.77 -6.95 -6.33
N ARG A 43 3.70 -7.72 -7.42
CA ARG A 43 4.90 -8.22 -8.11
C ARG A 43 5.68 -7.05 -8.68
N ARG A 44 6.75 -6.64 -7.98
CA ARG A 44 7.70 -5.61 -8.45
C ARG A 44 8.36 -6.02 -9.78
N GLN A 45 8.45 -7.31 -10.06
CA GLN A 45 9.09 -7.87 -11.25
C GLN A 45 8.23 -8.88 -12.04
N ALA A 46 6.91 -8.70 -12.17
CA ALA A 46 6.14 -9.53 -13.13
C ALA A 46 6.55 -9.19 -14.59
N ALA A 47 7.68 -9.73 -15.03
CA ALA A 47 8.17 -9.77 -16.40
C ALA A 47 7.56 -11.02 -17.06
N GLY A 48 6.27 -10.93 -17.39
CA GLY A 48 5.62 -11.88 -18.27
C GLY A 48 4.71 -11.14 -19.22
N PRO A 49 4.71 -11.43 -20.52
CA PRO A 49 3.65 -10.96 -21.41
C PRO A 49 2.34 -11.55 -20.89
N SER A 50 1.52 -10.72 -20.24
CA SER A 50 0.16 -11.10 -19.93
C SER A 50 -0.62 -11.07 -21.24
N GLU A 51 -1.07 -12.23 -21.72
CA GLU A 51 -2.03 -12.29 -22.82
C GLU A 51 -3.32 -11.63 -22.36
N ILE A 52 -3.52 -10.38 -22.79
CA ILE A 52 -4.76 -9.65 -22.56
C ILE A 52 -5.82 -10.27 -23.47
N MET A 53 -6.63 -11.19 -22.94
CA MET A 53 -7.81 -11.66 -23.67
C MET A 53 -8.87 -10.55 -23.69
N ILE A 54 -9.33 -10.21 -24.90
CA ILE A 54 -10.40 -9.24 -25.11
C ILE A 54 -11.71 -9.86 -24.61
N ARG A 55 -12.34 -9.22 -23.62
CA ARG A 55 -13.70 -9.60 -23.17
C ARG A 55 -14.77 -8.83 -23.91
N GLN A 56 -15.96 -9.41 -23.95
CA GLN A 56 -17.15 -8.75 -24.51
C GLN A 56 -17.61 -7.56 -23.66
N ASP A 57 -17.42 -7.61 -22.34
CA ASP A 57 -17.80 -6.52 -21.44
C ASP A 57 -16.80 -5.35 -21.51
N GLU A 58 -17.26 -4.20 -22.01
CA GLU A 58 -16.42 -3.00 -22.16
C GLU A 58 -15.72 -2.60 -20.85
N CYS A 59 -16.42 -2.70 -19.71
CA CYS A 59 -15.95 -2.30 -18.38
C CYS A 59 -14.75 -3.08 -17.82
N CYS A 60 -14.42 -4.25 -18.40
CA CYS A 60 -13.27 -5.08 -18.01
C CYS A 60 -12.54 -5.71 -19.20
N SER A 61 -12.79 -5.20 -20.42
CA SER A 61 -12.30 -5.74 -21.69
C SER A 61 -10.77 -5.83 -21.84
N ARG A 62 -10.03 -5.06 -21.03
CA ARG A 62 -8.56 -4.92 -21.12
C ARG A 62 -7.82 -5.31 -19.84
N VAL A 63 -8.46 -6.08 -18.96
CA VAL A 63 -7.87 -6.55 -17.70
C VAL A 63 -7.44 -7.99 -17.87
N ASN A 64 -6.28 -8.36 -17.31
CA ASN A 64 -5.84 -9.74 -17.35
C ASN A 64 -6.91 -10.66 -16.68
N PRO A 65 -7.39 -11.72 -17.36
CA PRO A 65 -8.33 -12.66 -16.76
C PRO A 65 -7.85 -13.34 -15.49
N ALA A 66 -6.53 -13.50 -15.32
CA ALA A 66 -5.93 -14.00 -14.09
C ALA A 66 -6.14 -13.04 -12.90
N VAL A 67 -6.20 -11.74 -13.16
CA VAL A 67 -6.38 -10.69 -12.15
C VAL A 67 -7.85 -10.47 -11.84
N LEU A 68 -8.71 -10.38 -12.85
CA LEU A 68 -10.16 -10.22 -12.65
C LEU A 68 -10.88 -11.31 -13.43
N PRO A 69 -11.31 -12.44 -12.86
CA PRO A 69 -11.86 -13.57 -13.63
C PRO A 69 -13.17 -13.30 -14.37
N SER A 70 -14.04 -12.44 -13.84
CA SER A 70 -15.35 -12.15 -14.41
C SER A 70 -15.83 -10.73 -14.09
N CYS A 71 -16.74 -10.20 -14.91
CA CYS A 71 -17.46 -8.97 -14.58
C CYS A 71 -18.36 -9.18 -13.34
N VAL A 72 -18.48 -8.15 -12.50
CA VAL A 72 -19.32 -8.16 -11.30
C VAL A 72 -20.80 -8.38 -11.61
N LYS A 73 -21.23 -7.98 -12.81
CA LYS A 73 -22.59 -8.23 -13.32
C LYS A 73 -22.89 -9.72 -13.48
N THR A 74 -21.87 -10.52 -13.76
CA THR A 74 -21.99 -11.96 -14.00
C THR A 74 -21.79 -12.74 -12.71
N ALA A 75 -20.66 -12.52 -12.03
CA ALA A 75 -20.30 -13.26 -10.82
C ALA A 75 -19.54 -12.40 -9.81
N PHE A 76 -19.70 -12.73 -8.53
CA PHE A 76 -18.91 -12.12 -7.44
C PHE A 76 -17.73 -13.03 -7.11
N SER A 77 -16.61 -12.42 -6.70
CA SER A 77 -15.54 -13.14 -6.02
C SER A 77 -16.06 -13.72 -4.70
N ARG A 78 -15.59 -14.91 -4.31
CA ARG A 78 -15.96 -15.51 -3.00
C ARG A 78 -15.53 -14.65 -1.83
N HIS A 79 -14.47 -13.86 -1.98
CA HIS A 79 -13.95 -12.95 -0.95
C HIS A 79 -14.87 -11.77 -0.63
N VAL A 80 -15.89 -11.53 -1.46
CA VAL A 80 -16.93 -10.50 -1.25
C VAL A 80 -17.98 -10.94 -0.23
N LEU A 81 -18.14 -12.25 -0.04
CA LEU A 81 -19.16 -12.81 0.85
C LEU A 81 -18.77 -12.58 2.31
N SER A 82 -19.63 -11.86 3.03
CA SER A 82 -19.45 -11.66 4.46
C SER A 82 -19.78 -12.93 5.26
N PRO A 83 -19.21 -13.10 6.46
CA PRO A 83 -19.58 -14.18 7.37
C PRO A 83 -21.09 -14.26 7.65
N ALA A 84 -21.75 -13.12 7.85
CA ALA A 84 -23.20 -13.08 8.06
C ALA A 84 -23.97 -13.62 6.85
N HIS A 85 -23.55 -13.25 5.63
CA HIS A 85 -24.16 -13.73 4.40
C HIS A 85 -23.96 -15.25 4.22
N CYS A 86 -22.74 -15.76 4.43
CA CYS A 86 -22.44 -17.19 4.37
C CYS A 86 -23.28 -18.00 5.36
N LEU A 87 -23.41 -17.52 6.60
CA LEU A 87 -24.20 -18.20 7.63
C LEU A 87 -25.69 -18.24 7.24
N SER A 88 -26.21 -17.15 6.68
CA SER A 88 -27.61 -17.07 6.22
C SER A 88 -27.94 -18.02 5.06
N GLN A 89 -26.95 -18.40 4.25
CA GLN A 89 -27.10 -19.33 3.14
C GLN A 89 -27.02 -20.81 3.54
N THR A 90 -26.65 -21.11 4.79
CA THR A 90 -26.37 -22.49 5.21
C THR A 90 -27.64 -23.30 5.45
N CYS A 91 -28.60 -22.78 6.23
CA CYS A 91 -29.90 -23.43 6.45
C CYS A 91 -30.96 -22.43 6.94
N HIS A 92 -32.24 -22.82 6.91
CA HIS A 92 -33.35 -21.96 7.34
C HIS A 92 -33.26 -21.51 8.81
N PHE A 93 -32.85 -22.40 9.72
CA PHE A 93 -32.68 -22.04 11.12
C PHE A 93 -31.66 -20.91 11.30
N LEU A 94 -30.49 -21.02 10.66
CA LEU A 94 -29.46 -19.99 10.72
C LEU A 94 -29.91 -18.71 10.01
N LEU A 95 -30.63 -18.81 8.89
CA LEU A 95 -31.23 -17.65 8.24
C LEU A 95 -32.14 -16.86 9.19
N ASP A 96 -33.01 -17.56 9.92
CA ASP A 96 -33.95 -16.94 10.87
C ASP A 96 -33.22 -16.33 12.07
N VAL A 97 -32.21 -17.01 12.61
CA VAL A 97 -31.34 -16.49 13.67
C VAL A 97 -30.59 -15.23 13.21
N VAL A 98 -30.01 -15.25 12.02
CA VAL A 98 -29.22 -14.13 11.48
C VAL A 98 -30.12 -12.91 11.19
N ARG A 99 -31.35 -13.13 10.70
CA ARG A 99 -32.33 -12.07 10.40
C ARG A 99 -33.04 -11.52 11.63
N GLY A 100 -33.37 -12.36 12.60
CA GLY A 100 -34.06 -11.96 13.84
C GLY A 100 -33.14 -11.39 14.92
N GLY A 101 -31.83 -11.52 14.75
CA GLY A 101 -30.82 -11.01 15.67
C GLY A 101 -30.42 -9.55 15.44
N ASP A 102 -29.25 -9.21 15.96
CA ASP A 102 -28.67 -7.85 15.97
C ASP A 102 -28.48 -7.23 14.57
N SER A 103 -29.08 -6.04 14.35
CA SER A 103 -29.01 -5.28 13.10
C SER A 103 -27.60 -4.79 12.75
N ARG A 104 -26.71 -4.62 13.74
CA ARG A 104 -25.33 -4.15 13.53
C ARG A 104 -24.54 -5.03 12.56
N THR A 105 -24.90 -6.31 12.48
CA THR A 105 -24.25 -7.25 11.55
C THR A 105 -24.59 -6.98 10.09
N TRP A 106 -25.79 -6.50 9.81
CA TRP A 106 -26.21 -6.12 8.46
C TRP A 106 -25.68 -4.73 8.07
N GLU A 107 -25.48 -3.84 9.04
CA GLU A 107 -24.77 -2.57 8.82
C GLU A 107 -23.31 -2.77 8.41
N SER A 108 -22.68 -3.85 8.88
CA SER A 108 -21.30 -4.20 8.51
C SER A 108 -21.21 -5.18 7.34
N ASP A 109 -22.35 -5.55 6.74
CA ASP A 109 -22.38 -6.44 5.58
C ASP A 109 -21.83 -5.72 4.34
N ASN A 110 -21.49 -6.46 3.29
CA ASN A 110 -20.92 -5.89 2.08
C ASN A 110 -22.02 -5.32 1.17
N ALA A 111 -21.96 -4.01 0.92
CA ALA A 111 -22.91 -3.28 0.08
C ALA A 111 -23.07 -3.88 -1.33
N LEU A 112 -22.02 -4.54 -1.85
CA LEU A 112 -22.09 -5.24 -3.15
C LEU A 112 -23.18 -6.31 -3.21
N LEU A 113 -23.47 -6.98 -2.10
CA LEU A 113 -24.38 -8.13 -2.09
C LEU A 113 -25.83 -7.70 -2.40
N HIS A 114 -26.18 -6.47 -2.04
CA HIS A 114 -27.48 -5.88 -2.38
C HIS A 114 -27.62 -5.58 -3.87
N PHE A 115 -26.52 -5.31 -4.60
CA PHE A 115 -26.58 -5.06 -6.04
C PHE A 115 -27.13 -6.24 -6.84
N LYS A 116 -26.85 -7.48 -6.42
CA LYS A 116 -27.46 -8.67 -7.05
C LYS A 116 -28.89 -8.90 -6.58
N ALA A 117 -29.22 -8.58 -5.33
CA ALA A 117 -30.57 -8.76 -4.82
C ALA A 117 -31.59 -7.88 -5.57
N ASP A 118 -31.18 -6.65 -5.90
CA ASP A 118 -31.98 -5.71 -6.72
C ASP A 118 -32.17 -6.24 -8.15
N ASP A 119 -31.12 -6.80 -8.77
CA ASP A 119 -31.18 -7.37 -10.12
C ASP A 119 -31.93 -8.73 -10.17
N ALA A 120 -31.98 -9.47 -9.05
CA ALA A 120 -32.66 -10.78 -8.94
C ALA A 120 -34.14 -10.70 -8.50
N GLY A 121 -34.67 -9.50 -8.25
CA GLY A 121 -36.10 -9.28 -7.99
C GLY A 121 -36.63 -9.81 -6.65
N ILE A 122 -35.78 -10.11 -5.67
CA ILE A 122 -36.17 -10.65 -4.36
C ILE A 122 -36.16 -9.58 -3.23
N ALA A 123 -35.83 -8.33 -3.53
CA ALA A 123 -36.09 -7.21 -2.61
C ALA A 123 -37.55 -6.71 -2.76
N ARG A 124 -38.53 -7.53 -2.36
CA ARG A 124 -39.89 -7.02 -2.09
C ARG A 124 -39.79 -6.00 -0.95
N HIS A 125 -40.22 -4.78 -1.25
CA HIS A 125 -40.47 -3.64 -0.36
C HIS A 125 -39.25 -2.83 0.11
N SER A 126 -38.71 -1.99 -0.77
CA SER A 126 -38.61 -0.53 -0.51
C SER A 126 -38.11 0.26 -1.72
N SER A 127 -38.60 0.00 -2.94
CA SER A 127 -38.48 0.98 -4.02
C SER A 127 -39.42 2.17 -3.77
N ILE A 128 -38.99 3.15 -2.98
CA ILE A 128 -39.41 4.57 -3.01
C ILE A 128 -38.20 5.37 -2.49
N LYS A 129 -37.81 6.41 -3.23
CA LYS A 129 -36.87 7.49 -2.87
C LYS A 129 -36.56 7.54 -1.35
N ASN A 130 -35.30 7.31 -0.96
CA ASN A 130 -34.76 7.23 0.42
C ASN A 130 -34.52 5.81 0.99
N VAL A 131 -34.05 4.85 0.18
CA VAL A 131 -33.53 3.60 0.75
C VAL A 131 -32.13 3.85 1.28
N ALA A 132 -32.01 3.96 2.60
CA ALA A 132 -30.73 3.77 3.25
C ALA A 132 -30.26 2.34 2.93
N TYR A 133 -29.27 2.21 2.04
CA TYR A 133 -28.39 1.05 2.06
C TYR A 133 -27.83 1.01 3.49
N GLN A 134 -28.31 0.08 4.33
CA GLN A 134 -27.91 0.02 5.74
C GLN A 134 -26.44 -0.35 5.89
N SER A 135 -25.88 -1.04 4.89
CA SER A 135 -24.48 -1.37 4.83
C SER A 135 -23.61 -0.11 4.76
N GLN A 136 -22.66 -0.04 5.69
CA GLN A 136 -21.62 0.98 5.81
C GLN A 136 -20.29 0.49 5.21
N THR A 137 -20.26 -0.72 4.63
CA THR A 137 -19.03 -1.39 4.20
C THR A 137 -19.13 -1.81 2.74
N LEU A 138 -18.16 -1.39 1.92
CA LEU A 138 -18.03 -1.75 0.52
C LEU A 138 -16.68 -2.41 0.29
N ILE A 139 -16.66 -3.71 0.01
CA ILE A 139 -15.42 -4.45 -0.30
C ILE A 139 -15.57 -5.10 -1.68
N ALA A 140 -14.78 -4.64 -2.65
CA ALA A 140 -14.78 -5.10 -4.04
C ALA A 140 -13.34 -5.24 -4.58
N SER A 141 -12.67 -6.34 -4.23
CA SER A 141 -11.27 -6.57 -4.63
C SER A 141 -11.08 -8.03 -5.06
N PRO A 142 -10.77 -8.32 -6.34
CA PRO A 142 -10.81 -7.43 -7.52
C PRO A 142 -12.24 -7.20 -8.05
N THR A 143 -12.48 -6.07 -8.72
CA THR A 143 -13.77 -5.76 -9.37
C THR A 143 -13.62 -4.95 -10.67
N CYS A 144 -14.64 -4.95 -11.54
CA CYS A 144 -14.69 -4.05 -12.70
C CYS A 144 -15.23 -2.67 -12.31
N THR A 145 -15.30 -1.71 -13.24
CA THR A 145 -15.80 -0.35 -12.95
C THR A 145 -17.32 -0.24 -12.80
N CYS A 146 -18.08 -1.32 -13.06
CA CYS A 146 -19.55 -1.31 -12.98
C CYS A 146 -20.12 -0.81 -11.63
N PRO A 147 -19.55 -1.14 -10.46
CA PRO A 147 -20.05 -0.66 -9.18
C PRO A 147 -19.99 0.85 -9.03
N LEU A 148 -19.04 1.54 -9.69
CA LEU A 148 -18.79 2.98 -9.49
C LEU A 148 -20.04 3.85 -9.75
N ASN A 149 -20.83 3.48 -10.76
CA ASN A 149 -22.06 4.19 -11.08
C ASN A 149 -23.15 3.98 -10.02
N ARG A 150 -23.20 2.80 -9.41
CA ARG A 150 -24.20 2.44 -8.40
C ARG A 150 -23.85 3.03 -7.03
N ILE A 151 -22.57 3.00 -6.64
CA ILE A 151 -22.12 3.50 -5.33
C ILE A 151 -22.29 5.01 -5.20
N ARG A 152 -22.28 5.76 -6.31
CA ARG A 152 -22.35 7.23 -6.27
C ARG A 152 -23.53 7.77 -5.46
N ALA A 153 -24.67 7.06 -5.44
CA ALA A 153 -25.87 7.50 -4.75
C ALA A 153 -25.79 7.37 -3.21
N PHE A 154 -24.89 6.54 -2.69
CA PHE A 154 -24.79 6.24 -1.26
C PHE A 154 -23.35 6.22 -0.73
N TYR A 155 -22.37 6.64 -1.52
CA TYR A 155 -20.96 6.66 -1.12
C TYR A 155 -20.74 7.40 0.21
N ASP A 156 -21.44 8.52 0.39
CA ASP A 156 -21.34 9.33 1.60
C ASP A 156 -21.94 8.68 2.86
N SER A 157 -22.58 7.51 2.78
CA SER A 157 -23.00 6.74 3.96
C SER A 157 -22.02 5.64 4.36
N LEU A 158 -20.98 5.39 3.56
CA LEU A 158 -20.01 4.33 3.80
C LEU A 158 -18.97 4.76 4.84
N LYS A 159 -18.65 3.85 5.76
CA LYS A 159 -17.53 3.94 6.70
C LYS A 159 -16.28 3.25 6.18
N ASP A 160 -16.45 2.13 5.50
CA ASP A 160 -15.36 1.26 5.06
C ASP A 160 -15.44 1.03 3.55
N VAL A 161 -14.39 1.42 2.83
CA VAL A 161 -14.34 1.27 1.38
C VAL A 161 -13.03 0.60 0.98
N LYS A 162 -13.13 -0.57 0.36
CA LYS A 162 -12.01 -1.28 -0.28
C LYS A 162 -12.37 -1.63 -1.72
N LEU A 163 -11.60 -1.13 -2.67
CA LEU A 163 -11.82 -1.35 -4.10
C LEU A 163 -10.50 -1.66 -4.81
N SER A 164 -10.45 -2.75 -5.57
CA SER A 164 -9.39 -2.95 -6.57
C SER A 164 -10.02 -2.90 -7.96
N LEU A 165 -9.76 -1.80 -8.68
CA LEU A 165 -10.36 -1.45 -9.96
C LEU A 165 -9.36 -1.64 -11.10
N PRO A 166 -9.80 -1.85 -12.33
CA PRO A 166 -8.88 -1.86 -13.46
C PRO A 166 -8.30 -0.47 -13.74
N TRP A 167 -7.08 -0.43 -14.28
CA TRP A 167 -6.46 0.81 -14.74
C TRP A 167 -7.31 1.57 -15.76
N ALA A 168 -7.21 2.90 -15.76
CA ALA A 168 -7.84 3.72 -16.76
C ALA A 168 -7.23 3.52 -18.15
N THR A 169 -8.08 3.44 -19.17
CA THR A 169 -7.62 3.34 -20.56
C THR A 169 -7.98 4.61 -21.31
N PRO A 170 -7.38 4.92 -22.48
CA PRO A 170 -7.77 6.08 -23.27
C PRO A 170 -9.28 6.12 -23.58
N THR A 171 -9.90 4.94 -23.70
CA THR A 171 -11.34 4.75 -23.91
C THR A 171 -12.18 4.85 -22.62
N HIS A 172 -11.57 4.64 -21.46
CA HIS A 172 -12.22 4.64 -20.15
C HIS A 172 -11.30 5.35 -19.14
N PRO A 173 -11.24 6.69 -19.17
CA PRO A 173 -10.38 7.46 -18.28
C PRO A 173 -10.80 7.28 -16.82
N TYR A 174 -9.88 7.59 -15.89
CA TYR A 174 -10.16 7.55 -14.46
C TYR A 174 -11.38 8.41 -14.13
N ASN A 175 -12.43 7.78 -13.63
CA ASN A 175 -13.50 8.50 -12.95
C ASN A 175 -13.25 8.47 -11.44
N ASN A 176 -12.26 9.24 -11.00
CA ASN A 176 -11.99 9.46 -9.58
C ASN A 176 -13.01 10.41 -8.93
N ASP A 177 -13.98 10.95 -9.67
CA ASP A 177 -14.90 11.96 -9.15
C ASP A 177 -15.78 11.39 -8.05
N VAL A 178 -16.10 10.09 -8.08
CA VAL A 178 -16.83 9.42 -6.99
C VAL A 178 -16.11 9.55 -5.65
N PHE A 179 -14.78 9.40 -5.64
CA PHE A 179 -13.98 9.45 -4.42
C PHE A 179 -13.49 10.87 -4.09
N THR A 180 -13.38 11.74 -5.09
CA THR A 180 -12.79 13.07 -4.90
C THR A 180 -13.88 14.15 -4.88
N ARG A 181 -14.47 14.46 -6.03
CA ARG A 181 -15.43 15.56 -6.20
C ARG A 181 -16.76 15.33 -5.50
N ASN A 182 -17.22 14.09 -5.44
CA ASN A 182 -18.48 13.72 -4.81
C ASN A 182 -18.33 13.39 -3.33
N HIS A 183 -17.11 13.38 -2.78
CA HIS A 183 -16.90 13.14 -1.35
C HIS A 183 -17.25 14.38 -0.53
N ILE A 184 -18.10 14.20 0.47
CA ILE A 184 -18.41 15.23 1.44
C ILE A 184 -17.46 15.12 2.63
N VAL A 185 -16.85 16.23 3.06
CA VAL A 185 -15.88 16.28 4.18
C VAL A 185 -16.44 15.71 5.49
N THR A 186 -17.76 15.80 5.69
CA THR A 186 -18.49 15.26 6.86
C THR A 186 -18.96 13.82 6.69
N SER A 187 -18.55 13.14 5.63
CA SER A 187 -18.81 11.71 5.42
C SER A 187 -18.30 10.90 6.63
N PRO A 188 -18.99 9.81 7.01
CA PRO A 188 -18.57 8.92 8.09
C PRO A 188 -17.43 7.99 7.66
N LEU A 189 -16.82 8.18 6.49
CA LEU A 189 -15.72 7.37 6.00
C LEU A 189 -14.56 7.32 7.01
N GLU A 190 -14.26 6.13 7.50
CA GLU A 190 -13.21 5.83 8.46
C GLU A 190 -12.02 5.12 7.80
N ARG A 191 -12.28 4.15 6.90
CA ARG A 191 -11.23 3.39 6.20
C ARG A 191 -11.41 3.41 4.69
N PHE A 192 -10.35 3.78 3.99
CA PHE A 192 -10.31 3.83 2.53
C PHE A 192 -9.11 3.05 1.99
N ASP A 193 -9.37 2.08 1.11
CA ASP A 193 -8.37 1.29 0.39
C ASP A 193 -8.75 1.25 -1.11
N LEU A 194 -7.91 1.85 -1.96
CA LEU A 194 -8.11 1.88 -3.40
C LEU A 194 -6.85 1.42 -4.13
N GLU A 195 -7.01 0.42 -4.98
CA GLU A 195 -5.96 -0.10 -5.86
C GLU A 195 -6.41 -0.04 -7.31
N TYR A 196 -5.53 0.46 -8.18
CA TYR A 196 -5.70 0.34 -9.63
C TYR A 196 -4.80 -0.76 -10.20
N LEU A 197 -5.41 -1.82 -10.69
CA LEU A 197 -4.75 -3.03 -11.19
C LEU A 197 -4.20 -2.82 -12.61
N ASP A 198 -3.07 -3.46 -12.90
CA ASP A 198 -2.41 -3.49 -14.21
C ASP A 198 -2.11 -2.11 -14.85
N PRO A 199 -1.28 -1.24 -14.23
CA PRO A 199 -0.83 -0.02 -14.89
C PRO A 199 -0.06 -0.36 -16.18
N PRO A 200 -0.39 0.23 -17.33
CA PRO A 200 0.43 0.08 -18.52
C PRO A 200 1.79 0.75 -18.29
N ARG A 201 2.86 0.08 -18.72
CA ARG A 201 4.25 0.60 -18.68
C ARG A 201 4.53 1.72 -19.70
N ALA A 202 3.51 2.20 -20.40
CA ALA A 202 3.70 3.12 -21.52
C ALA A 202 4.06 4.53 -21.03
N ALA A 203 5.11 5.12 -21.63
CA ALA A 203 5.62 6.46 -21.37
C ALA A 203 4.63 7.61 -21.70
N ASP A 204 3.45 7.30 -22.23
CA ASP A 204 2.46 8.27 -22.69
C ASP A 204 1.47 8.73 -21.59
N ILE A 205 1.58 8.21 -20.36
CA ILE A 205 0.72 8.65 -19.25
C ILE A 205 1.39 9.83 -18.54
N PRO A 206 0.73 11.01 -18.46
CA PRO A 206 1.24 12.12 -17.70
C PRO A 206 1.49 11.72 -16.24
N SER A 207 2.68 12.04 -15.74
CA SER A 207 3.07 11.87 -14.33
C SER A 207 1.98 12.43 -13.40
N PRO A 208 1.30 11.57 -12.62
CA PRO A 208 0.19 12.04 -11.79
C PRO A 208 0.72 12.93 -10.67
N SER A 209 0.09 14.10 -10.49
CA SER A 209 0.34 14.92 -9.30
C SER A 209 -0.54 14.44 -8.16
N MET A 210 0.09 14.11 -7.03
CA MET A 210 -0.59 13.59 -5.86
C MET A 210 -1.44 14.67 -5.18
N ARG A 211 -2.73 14.40 -5.02
CA ARG A 211 -3.68 15.32 -4.37
C ARG A 211 -4.22 14.72 -3.07
N PHE A 212 -4.36 15.52 -2.03
CA PHE A 212 -5.10 15.05 -0.85
C PHE A 212 -6.59 15.39 -0.97
N VAL A 213 -7.44 14.51 -0.44
CA VAL A 213 -8.87 14.74 -0.22
C VAL A 213 -9.07 14.86 1.28
N ARG A 214 -9.65 15.98 1.71
CA ARG A 214 -9.92 16.23 3.13
C ARG A 214 -11.14 15.43 3.57
N SER A 215 -11.01 14.70 4.67
CA SER A 215 -12.11 14.10 5.43
C SER A 215 -11.97 14.45 6.91
N ASN A 216 -13.08 14.41 7.66
CA ASN A 216 -13.05 14.60 9.11
C ASN A 216 -12.80 13.30 9.89
N SER A 217 -13.17 12.15 9.32
CA SER A 217 -13.25 10.88 10.06
C SER A 217 -12.28 9.79 9.59
N VAL A 218 -11.62 9.97 8.45
CA VAL A 218 -10.72 8.93 7.90
C VAL A 218 -9.56 8.67 8.85
N THR A 219 -9.44 7.46 9.36
CA THR A 219 -8.34 6.99 10.21
C THR A 219 -7.30 6.21 9.41
N PHE A 220 -7.72 5.55 8.32
CA PHE A 220 -6.87 4.72 7.46
C PHE A 220 -7.07 5.09 5.98
N SER A 221 -5.96 5.33 5.28
CA SER A 221 -5.95 5.67 3.85
C SER A 221 -4.86 4.88 3.14
N ARG A 222 -5.25 3.96 2.26
CA ARG A 222 -4.36 3.21 1.39
C ARG A 222 -4.71 3.45 -0.07
N THR A 223 -3.71 3.84 -0.85
CA THR A 223 -3.87 4.15 -2.26
C THR A 223 -2.73 3.55 -3.06
N ILE A 224 -3.07 2.68 -4.00
CA ILE A 224 -2.13 2.01 -4.89
C ILE A 224 -2.42 2.49 -6.30
N HIS A 225 -1.47 3.24 -6.83
CA HIS A 225 -1.52 3.89 -8.13
C HIS A 225 -2.70 4.86 -8.36
N ALA A 226 -3.28 5.39 -7.29
CA ALA A 226 -4.32 6.42 -7.38
C ALA A 226 -3.69 7.82 -7.20
N PRO A 227 -4.06 8.82 -8.04
CA PRO A 227 -3.46 10.16 -8.01
C PRO A 227 -4.00 11.03 -6.85
N PHE A 228 -4.53 10.40 -5.81
CA PHE A 228 -5.04 11.07 -4.63
C PHE A 228 -4.96 10.15 -3.41
N PHE A 229 -5.05 10.74 -2.22
CA PHE A 229 -5.20 10.03 -0.95
C PHE A 229 -6.14 10.81 -0.03
N TYR A 230 -6.76 10.14 0.92
CA TYR A 230 -7.48 10.82 1.99
C TYR A 230 -6.55 11.25 3.11
N SER A 231 -6.84 12.41 3.72
CA SER A 231 -6.22 12.87 4.96
C SER A 231 -7.24 13.49 5.90
N SER A 232 -7.02 13.29 7.20
CA SER A 232 -7.81 13.87 8.29
C SER A 232 -6.92 14.15 9.51
N THR A 233 -7.41 14.93 10.46
CA THR A 233 -6.74 15.14 11.75
C THR A 233 -6.75 13.91 12.66
N ALA A 234 -7.56 12.88 12.34
CA ALA A 234 -7.65 11.62 13.07
C ALA A 234 -6.92 10.46 12.37
N MET A 235 -6.21 10.74 11.27
CA MET A 235 -5.55 9.70 10.47
C MET A 235 -4.37 9.09 11.22
N THR A 236 -4.41 7.77 11.44
CA THR A 236 -3.35 7.00 12.11
C THR A 236 -2.49 6.24 11.12
N SER A 237 -3.00 5.92 9.92
CA SER A 237 -2.28 5.13 8.91
C SER A 237 -2.45 5.71 7.52
N LEU A 238 -1.33 6.03 6.87
CA LEU A 238 -1.26 6.49 5.48
C LEU A 238 -0.33 5.58 4.66
N CYS A 239 -0.86 5.01 3.58
CA CYS A 239 -0.12 4.16 2.66
C CYS A 239 -0.35 4.63 1.21
N ILE A 240 0.73 5.03 0.54
CA ILE A 240 0.72 5.45 -0.86
C ILE A 240 1.73 4.60 -1.61
N ARG A 241 1.30 3.90 -2.67
CA ARG A 241 2.16 3.01 -3.45
C ARG A 241 2.06 3.25 -4.95
N TYR A 242 3.20 3.24 -5.62
CA TYR A 242 3.41 3.35 -7.06
C TYR A 242 4.56 2.41 -7.46
N THR A 243 4.47 1.74 -8.61
CA THR A 243 5.49 0.78 -9.07
C THR A 243 6.05 1.12 -10.44
N ILE A 244 5.25 1.81 -11.28
CA ILE A 244 5.58 2.05 -12.69
C ILE A 244 5.49 3.54 -13.04
N ALA A 245 4.48 4.25 -12.56
CA ALA A 245 4.33 5.68 -12.84
C ALA A 245 5.27 6.53 -11.98
N GLU A 246 5.61 7.72 -12.48
CA GLU A 246 6.40 8.72 -11.76
C GLU A 246 5.47 9.73 -11.08
N PRO A 247 4.95 9.47 -9.87
CA PRO A 247 4.10 10.45 -9.19
C PRO A 247 4.93 11.65 -8.73
N SER A 248 4.33 12.84 -8.83
CA SER A 248 4.88 14.05 -8.20
C SER A 248 4.17 14.35 -6.89
N PHE A 249 4.93 14.46 -5.81
CA PHE A 249 4.44 14.86 -4.47
C PHE A 249 4.74 16.34 -4.24
N GLY A 250 3.77 17.19 -4.58
CA GLY A 250 3.86 18.64 -4.43
C GLY A 250 3.21 19.18 -3.15
N GLN A 251 2.87 20.48 -3.16
CA GLN A 251 2.26 21.19 -2.03
C GLN A 251 0.99 20.51 -1.48
N SER A 252 0.19 19.86 -2.33
CA SER A 252 -1.02 19.14 -1.90
C SER A 252 -0.66 17.95 -1.00
N PHE A 253 0.39 17.19 -1.35
CA PHE A 253 0.88 16.10 -0.51
C PHE A 253 1.34 16.62 0.86
N TRP A 254 2.20 17.65 0.88
CA TRP A 254 2.69 18.25 2.12
C TRP A 254 1.57 18.79 3.00
N SER A 255 0.56 19.44 2.41
CA SER A 255 -0.61 19.95 3.13
C SER A 255 -1.45 18.82 3.72
N GLY A 256 -1.61 17.71 2.98
CA GLY A 256 -2.28 16.52 3.46
C GLY A 256 -1.52 15.83 4.60
N LEU A 257 -0.19 15.76 4.52
CA LEU A 257 0.64 15.17 5.56
C LEU A 257 0.67 16.04 6.83
N ALA A 258 0.72 17.37 6.68
CA ALA A 258 0.62 18.30 7.79
C ALA A 258 -0.73 18.22 8.50
N LEU A 259 -1.82 17.93 7.78
CA LEU A 259 -3.16 17.79 8.38
C LEU A 259 -3.25 16.63 9.38
N CYS A 260 -2.49 15.56 9.17
CA CYS A 260 -2.49 14.37 10.03
C CYS A 260 -1.25 14.23 10.91
N SER A 261 -0.37 15.22 10.93
CA SER A 261 0.97 15.09 11.52
C SER A 261 0.96 14.73 13.01
N GLU A 262 -0.05 15.19 13.74
CA GLU A 262 -0.22 14.95 15.19
C GLU A 262 -0.83 13.58 15.53
N SER A 263 -1.48 12.90 14.58
CA SER A 263 -2.19 11.64 14.80
C SER A 263 -1.59 10.44 14.06
N LEU A 264 -0.76 10.69 13.05
CA LEU A 264 -0.19 9.64 12.21
C LEU A 264 0.77 8.74 12.99
N GLU A 265 0.51 7.44 12.96
CA GLU A 265 1.31 6.39 13.61
C GLU A 265 2.07 5.53 12.59
N TYR A 266 1.50 5.32 11.40
CA TYR A 266 2.08 4.48 10.35
C TYR A 266 2.11 5.24 9.02
N LEU A 267 3.30 5.37 8.43
CA LEU A 267 3.51 5.98 7.12
C LEU A 267 4.20 5.00 6.17
N THR A 268 3.60 4.74 5.02
CA THR A 268 4.21 3.95 3.95
C THR A 268 4.15 4.74 2.65
N LEU A 269 5.31 5.04 2.08
CA LEU A 269 5.47 5.66 0.78
C LEU A 269 6.35 4.73 -0.06
N ASP A 270 5.73 3.99 -0.98
CA ASP A 270 6.41 3.06 -1.87
C ASP A 270 6.31 3.58 -3.30
N ALA A 271 7.24 4.42 -3.73
CA ALA A 271 7.20 5.08 -5.03
C ALA A 271 8.63 5.22 -5.60
N PRO A 272 9.18 4.17 -6.22
CA PRO A 272 10.60 4.07 -6.60
C PRO A 272 11.01 5.04 -7.71
N SER A 273 10.07 5.70 -8.38
CA SER A 273 10.31 6.65 -9.48
C SER A 273 9.65 8.02 -9.21
N THR A 274 9.56 8.43 -7.95
CA THR A 274 8.87 9.65 -7.56
C THR A 274 9.73 10.91 -7.59
N MET A 275 9.08 12.07 -7.47
CA MET A 275 9.71 13.36 -7.25
C MET A 275 8.95 14.14 -6.16
N TYR A 276 9.66 14.65 -5.16
CA TYR A 276 9.13 15.55 -4.14
C TYR A 276 9.44 17.00 -4.50
N ILE A 277 8.40 17.83 -4.50
CA ILE A 277 8.47 19.26 -4.81
C ILE A 277 7.96 20.04 -3.60
N GLY A 278 8.74 20.99 -3.10
CA GLY A 278 8.49 21.69 -1.84
C GLY A 278 9.06 20.91 -0.64
N GLY A 279 8.44 21.01 0.53
CA GLY A 279 8.95 20.39 1.77
C GLY A 279 9.84 21.29 2.62
N GLU A 280 9.86 22.59 2.31
CA GLU A 280 10.64 23.60 3.05
C GLU A 280 10.15 23.80 4.50
N ASN A 281 8.88 23.46 4.76
CA ASN A 281 8.31 23.48 6.09
C ASN A 281 8.49 22.11 6.74
N PHE A 282 9.26 22.06 7.83
CA PHE A 282 9.43 20.83 8.60
C PHE A 282 8.10 20.33 9.15
N ILE A 283 7.77 19.05 8.89
CA ILE A 283 6.57 18.40 9.42
C ILE A 283 6.94 17.53 10.60
N GLN A 284 6.31 17.79 11.75
CA GLN A 284 6.52 17.02 12.98
C GLN A 284 5.58 15.83 13.04
N LEU A 285 6.14 14.61 13.01
CA LEU A 285 5.36 13.37 13.08
C LEU A 285 5.49 12.72 14.46
N ARG A 286 4.97 13.40 15.50
CA ARG A 286 5.26 13.09 16.91
C ARG A 286 4.79 11.72 17.39
N ARG A 287 3.79 11.14 16.74
CA ARG A 287 3.21 9.83 17.08
C ARG A 287 3.66 8.70 16.16
N LEU A 288 4.56 8.99 15.22
CA LEU A 288 4.98 8.02 14.22
C LEU A 288 5.72 6.88 14.90
N ARG A 289 5.20 5.67 14.70
CA ARG A 289 5.77 4.42 15.20
C ARG A 289 6.51 3.66 14.12
N TYR A 290 6.06 3.81 12.88
CA TYR A 290 6.63 3.09 11.75
C TYR A 290 6.63 3.97 10.49
N ILE A 291 7.76 3.97 9.78
CA ILE A 291 7.90 4.59 8.48
C ILE A 291 8.56 3.63 7.49
N ARG A 292 7.92 3.43 6.33
CA ARG A 292 8.49 2.72 5.18
C ARG A 292 8.61 3.68 4.01
N LEU A 293 9.83 3.85 3.51
CA LEU A 293 10.13 4.70 2.36
C LEU A 293 10.83 3.89 1.27
N VAL A 294 10.25 3.88 0.08
CA VAL A 294 10.86 3.38 -1.15
C VAL A 294 10.78 4.52 -2.16
N SER A 295 11.91 5.06 -2.56
CA SER A 295 11.99 6.30 -3.35
C SER A 295 13.39 6.43 -3.96
N PRO A 296 13.58 7.18 -5.06
CA PRO A 296 14.93 7.54 -5.50
C PRO A 296 15.75 8.12 -4.34
N ALA A 297 17.03 7.79 -4.25
CA ALA A 297 17.86 8.13 -3.09
C ALA A 297 17.83 9.64 -2.75
N ALA A 298 18.04 10.52 -3.74
CA ALA A 298 17.98 11.97 -3.55
C ALA A 298 16.61 12.45 -3.03
N GLU A 299 15.52 11.83 -3.51
CA GLU A 299 14.14 12.14 -3.12
C GLU A 299 13.81 11.61 -1.72
N CYS A 300 14.35 10.44 -1.37
CA CYS A 300 14.24 9.86 -0.04
C CYS A 300 14.96 10.74 0.99
N ALA A 301 16.18 11.17 0.69
CA ALA A 301 16.96 12.11 1.50
C ALA A 301 16.21 13.43 1.71
N TRP A 302 15.68 14.01 0.63
CA TRP A 302 14.91 15.25 0.68
C TRP A 302 13.64 15.13 1.54
N LEU A 303 12.91 14.02 1.40
CA LEU A 303 11.74 13.76 2.24
C LEU A 303 12.14 13.63 3.71
N LEU A 304 13.14 12.80 4.03
CA LEU A 304 13.61 12.61 5.41
C LEU A 304 14.12 13.92 6.03
N GLN A 305 14.75 14.78 5.22
CA GLN A 305 15.18 16.10 5.65
C GLN A 305 14.01 16.99 6.12
N ALA A 306 12.87 16.90 5.41
CA ALA A 306 11.66 17.67 5.67
C ALA A 306 10.83 17.13 6.85
N LEU A 307 11.13 15.94 7.36
CA LEU A 307 10.40 15.31 8.46
C LEU A 307 11.17 15.45 9.78
N GLN A 308 10.43 15.73 10.85
CA GLN A 308 10.94 15.60 12.22
C GLN A 308 10.33 14.34 12.82
N LEU A 309 11.17 13.31 12.96
CA LEU A 309 10.77 11.98 13.41
C LEU A 309 11.01 11.81 14.93
N PRO A 310 10.25 10.93 15.59
CA PRO A 310 10.57 10.48 16.95
C PRO A 310 11.85 9.65 16.98
N ALA A 311 12.55 9.63 18.12
CA ALA A 311 13.77 8.84 18.34
C ALA A 311 13.51 7.31 18.29
N ASP A 312 12.32 6.89 18.71
CA ASP A 312 11.90 5.49 18.88
C ASP A 312 11.11 4.93 17.68
N VAL A 313 11.07 5.65 16.56
CA VAL A 313 10.38 5.20 15.35
C VAL A 313 11.11 4.02 14.71
N ASP A 314 10.35 3.03 14.25
CA ASP A 314 10.86 1.94 13.41
C ASP A 314 10.93 2.41 11.94
N ILE A 315 12.12 2.38 11.36
CA ILE A 315 12.39 2.90 10.01
C ILE A 315 12.76 1.75 9.08
N HIS A 316 12.05 1.65 7.96
CA HIS A 316 12.41 0.87 6.79
C HIS A 316 12.72 1.79 5.61
N LEU A 317 13.98 1.84 5.17
CA LEU A 317 14.42 2.60 4.00
C LEU A 317 14.84 1.67 2.85
N GLU A 318 14.28 1.89 1.67
CA GLU A 318 14.69 1.29 0.39
C GLU A 318 15.03 2.42 -0.60
N PRO A 319 16.17 3.12 -0.41
CA PRO A 319 16.62 4.13 -1.37
C PRO A 319 16.96 3.47 -2.71
N VAL A 320 16.33 3.94 -3.78
CA VAL A 320 16.51 3.41 -5.14
C VAL A 320 17.63 4.18 -5.83
N TYR A 321 18.61 3.44 -6.35
CA TYR A 321 19.74 3.98 -7.10
C TYR A 321 19.82 3.34 -8.49
N ASP A 322 20.19 4.13 -9.50
CA ASP A 322 20.59 3.60 -10.81
C ASP A 322 22.11 3.36 -10.84
N TRP A 323 22.55 2.31 -10.14
CA TRP A 323 23.97 1.97 -10.06
C TRP A 323 24.58 1.60 -11.41
N ARG A 324 23.78 1.08 -12.36
CA ARG A 324 24.26 0.73 -13.69
C ARG A 324 24.67 1.98 -14.46
N TRP A 325 23.79 2.97 -14.51
CA TRP A 325 24.07 4.24 -15.17
C TRP A 325 25.20 5.00 -14.47
N ALA A 326 25.20 5.06 -13.14
CA ALA A 326 26.24 5.75 -12.39
C ALA A 326 27.63 5.10 -12.56
N ALA A 327 27.69 3.76 -12.54
CA ALA A 327 28.94 3.03 -12.78
C ALA A 327 29.43 3.22 -14.22
N GLU A 328 28.55 3.20 -15.22
CA GLU A 328 28.90 3.45 -16.62
C GLU A 328 29.52 4.84 -16.79
N GLN A 329 28.92 5.88 -16.20
CA GLN A 329 29.49 7.23 -16.23
C GLN A 329 30.87 7.29 -15.60
N ALA A 330 31.03 6.72 -14.40
CA ALA A 330 32.30 6.75 -13.70
C ALA A 330 33.40 5.97 -14.46
N VAL A 331 33.05 4.83 -15.06
CA VAL A 331 33.96 4.04 -15.91
C VAL A 331 34.40 4.84 -17.14
N ASN A 332 33.47 5.53 -17.81
CA ASN A 332 33.80 6.35 -18.98
C ASN A 332 34.82 7.46 -18.62
N VAL A 333 34.63 8.13 -17.49
CA VAL A 333 35.56 9.15 -16.99
C VAL A 333 36.96 8.57 -16.71
N LEU A 334 37.03 7.37 -16.11
CA LEU A 334 38.30 6.70 -15.82
C LEU A 334 39.05 6.31 -17.10
N LEU A 335 38.34 5.80 -18.12
CA LEU A 335 38.91 5.46 -19.42
C LEU A 335 39.44 6.69 -20.14
N ASP A 336 38.67 7.79 -20.16
CA ASP A 336 39.12 9.07 -20.74
C ASP A 336 40.36 9.63 -20.03
N SER A 337 40.52 9.31 -18.74
CA SER A 337 41.68 9.67 -17.93
C SER A 337 42.87 8.71 -18.11
N GLY A 338 42.79 7.75 -19.04
CA GLY A 338 43.90 6.85 -19.40
C GLY A 338 44.02 5.59 -18.52
N HIS A 339 43.03 5.26 -17.71
CA HIS A 339 43.03 4.00 -16.95
C HIS A 339 42.81 2.81 -17.89
N ALA A 340 43.54 1.72 -17.66
CA ALA A 340 43.42 0.48 -18.44
C ALA A 340 42.56 -0.56 -17.72
N TRP A 341 41.88 -1.42 -18.49
CA TRP A 341 41.10 -2.55 -17.98
C TRP A 341 41.98 -3.58 -17.24
N PRO A 342 41.45 -4.29 -16.22
CA PRO A 342 40.08 -4.21 -15.69
C PRO A 342 39.86 -3.01 -14.75
N LEU A 343 38.67 -2.41 -14.83
CA LEU A 343 38.25 -1.33 -13.94
C LEU A 343 37.34 -1.89 -12.85
N GLU A 344 37.64 -1.53 -11.60
CA GLU A 344 36.73 -1.74 -10.47
C GLU A 344 35.69 -0.61 -10.46
N VAL A 345 34.45 -0.93 -10.05
CA VAL A 345 33.40 0.09 -9.89
C VAL A 345 33.83 1.05 -8.78
N PRO A 346 33.95 2.37 -9.04
CA PRO A 346 34.50 3.31 -8.07
C PRO A 346 33.43 3.75 -7.06
N PHE A 347 32.97 2.83 -6.21
CA PHE A 347 31.91 3.08 -5.22
C PHE A 347 32.19 4.30 -4.34
N THR A 348 33.45 4.53 -3.94
CA THR A 348 33.84 5.71 -3.16
C THR A 348 33.60 7.01 -3.94
N ALA A 349 33.98 7.06 -5.23
CA ALA A 349 33.76 8.25 -6.04
C ALA A 349 32.26 8.50 -6.30
N MET A 350 31.47 7.44 -6.43
CA MET A 350 30.01 7.53 -6.54
C MET A 350 29.38 8.06 -5.25
N GLU A 351 29.85 7.60 -4.09
CA GLU A 351 29.43 8.09 -2.77
C GLU A 351 29.81 9.56 -2.57
N ASP A 352 31.06 9.92 -2.87
CA ASP A 352 31.56 11.29 -2.76
C ASP A 352 30.78 12.25 -3.68
N ALA A 353 30.41 11.79 -4.89
CA ALA A 353 29.60 12.57 -5.83
C ALA A 353 28.16 12.75 -5.34
N ALA A 354 27.56 11.73 -4.73
CA ALA A 354 26.22 11.79 -4.13
C ALA A 354 26.18 12.68 -2.87
N ASP A 355 27.34 12.99 -2.29
CA ASP A 355 27.47 13.77 -1.07
C ASP A 355 28.17 15.13 -1.26
N ALA A 356 28.46 15.50 -2.51
CA ALA A 356 29.20 16.72 -2.83
C ALA A 356 28.44 17.99 -2.40
N ASP A 357 29.15 18.98 -1.86
CA ASP A 357 28.61 20.26 -1.39
C ASP A 357 27.83 21.07 -2.46
N THR A 358 27.99 20.72 -3.74
CA THR A 358 27.26 21.33 -4.86
C THR A 358 25.87 20.74 -5.09
N ASP A 359 25.56 19.59 -4.52
CA ASP A 359 24.24 18.98 -4.63
C ASP A 359 23.26 19.64 -3.63
N LEU A 360 22.04 19.91 -4.08
CA LEU A 360 20.96 20.43 -3.24
C LEU A 360 20.34 19.31 -2.39
N ARG A 361 20.64 18.04 -2.67
CA ARG A 361 20.03 16.86 -2.05
C ARG A 361 21.07 15.77 -1.75
N PRO A 362 21.98 15.99 -0.78
CA PRO A 362 23.03 15.02 -0.46
C PRO A 362 22.43 13.69 0.00
N HIS A 363 22.88 12.59 -0.61
CA HIS A 363 22.24 11.28 -0.49
C HIS A 363 23.24 10.12 -0.50
N GLY A 364 24.44 10.35 0.04
CA GLY A 364 25.39 9.27 0.33
C GLY A 364 24.76 8.19 1.23
N HIS A 365 25.06 6.93 0.95
CA HIS A 365 24.62 5.76 1.74
C HIS A 365 24.86 5.94 3.25
N TRP A 366 25.98 6.54 3.66
CA TRP A 366 26.29 6.75 5.07
C TRP A 366 25.23 7.57 5.80
N ARG A 367 24.55 8.51 5.11
CA ARG A 367 23.49 9.34 5.69
C ARG A 367 22.24 8.54 6.00
N PHE A 368 21.88 7.58 5.14
CA PHE A 368 20.76 6.66 5.42
C PHE A 368 21.07 5.77 6.61
N MET A 369 22.30 5.28 6.74
CA MET A 369 22.72 4.50 7.91
C MET A 369 22.69 5.35 9.19
N ALA A 370 23.13 6.61 9.11
CA ALA A 370 23.02 7.56 10.21
C ALA A 370 21.56 7.84 10.60
N ALA A 371 20.67 7.98 9.62
CA ALA A 371 19.24 8.19 9.84
C ALA A 371 18.57 7.00 10.54
N LEU A 372 18.98 5.77 10.24
CA LEU A 372 18.53 4.57 10.97
C LEU A 372 19.01 4.56 12.42
N ALA A 373 20.22 5.07 12.69
CA ALA A 373 20.80 5.12 14.03
C ALA A 373 20.29 6.30 14.88
N ALA A 374 19.90 7.40 14.24
CA ALA A 374 19.38 8.60 14.88
C ALA A 374 18.20 9.19 14.08
N PRO A 375 17.02 8.53 14.13
CA PRO A 375 15.81 8.97 13.42
C PRO A 375 15.43 10.44 13.65
N ASP A 376 15.57 10.89 14.89
CA ASP A 376 15.23 12.24 15.34
C ASP A 376 16.13 13.33 14.76
N GLN A 377 17.25 12.93 14.15
CA GLN A 377 18.26 13.81 13.55
C GLN A 377 18.26 13.75 12.01
N THR A 378 17.30 13.07 11.39
CA THR A 378 17.15 12.99 9.92
C THR A 378 17.29 14.36 9.23
N SER A 379 16.63 15.39 9.76
CA SER A 379 16.73 16.75 9.25
C SER A 379 18.17 17.29 9.17
N SER A 380 18.97 17.13 10.22
CA SER A 380 20.37 17.59 10.21
C SER A 380 21.25 16.66 9.37
N ILE A 381 21.03 15.35 9.46
CA ILE A 381 21.78 14.32 8.73
C ILE A 381 21.74 14.55 7.23
N PHE A 382 20.65 15.05 6.66
CA PHE A 382 20.54 15.33 5.22
C PHE A 382 20.71 16.80 4.84
N HIS A 383 20.95 17.71 5.79
CA HIS A 383 21.21 19.14 5.49
C HIS A 383 22.69 19.52 5.57
N THR A 384 23.40 19.07 6.61
CA THR A 384 24.81 19.43 6.86
C THR A 384 25.46 18.32 7.66
N PRO A 385 26.67 17.83 7.33
CA PRO A 385 27.26 16.67 8.00
C PRO A 385 27.29 16.87 9.53
N PRO A 386 26.40 16.24 10.30
CA PRO A 386 26.27 16.59 11.70
C PRO A 386 27.22 15.72 12.53
N LEU A 387 27.56 16.22 13.71
CA LEU A 387 27.93 15.34 14.81
C LEU A 387 26.69 14.56 15.21
N ILE A 388 26.65 13.27 14.87
CA ILE A 388 25.53 12.37 15.19
C ILE A 388 25.56 12.09 16.70
N HIS A 389 24.45 12.36 17.39
CA HIS A 389 24.30 12.05 18.81
C HIS A 389 23.25 10.95 19.00
N ILE A 390 23.68 9.69 19.13
CA ILE A 390 22.77 8.57 19.36
C ILE A 390 22.23 8.66 20.78
N ARG A 391 20.89 8.69 20.90
CA ARG A 391 20.21 8.80 22.20
C ARG A 391 19.85 7.40 22.74
N PRO A 392 19.80 7.21 24.07
CA PRO A 392 19.39 5.93 24.69
C PRO A 392 18.01 5.43 24.28
N GLU A 393 17.11 6.34 23.88
CA GLU A 393 15.76 6.02 23.42
C GLU A 393 15.73 5.43 22.01
N ASN A 394 16.79 5.63 21.22
CA ASN A 394 16.87 5.16 19.85
C ASN A 394 16.78 3.64 19.79
N LEU A 395 16.00 3.11 18.85
CA LEU A 395 15.87 1.66 18.68
C LEU A 395 17.22 1.00 18.36
N SER A 396 18.16 1.73 17.75
CA SER A 396 19.51 1.26 17.45
C SER A 396 20.26 0.75 18.68
N ASP A 397 20.06 1.36 19.85
CA ASP A 397 20.73 0.96 21.10
C ASP A 397 20.24 -0.40 21.61
N LYS A 398 19.09 -0.86 21.11
CA LYS A 398 18.52 -2.17 21.42
C LYS A 398 18.89 -3.24 20.39
N MET A 399 19.42 -2.85 19.23
CA MET A 399 19.79 -3.78 18.15
C MET A 399 21.14 -4.43 18.46
N ARG A 400 21.19 -5.77 18.40
CA ARG A 400 22.38 -6.56 18.71
C ARG A 400 22.83 -7.46 17.56
N VAL A 401 21.95 -7.65 16.58
CA VAL A 401 22.17 -8.55 15.46
C VAL A 401 21.93 -7.79 14.18
N VAL A 402 22.81 -8.01 13.20
CA VAL A 402 22.72 -7.47 11.84
C VAL A 402 22.73 -8.64 10.87
N ALA A 403 21.82 -8.60 9.89
CA ALA A 403 21.87 -9.47 8.71
C ALA A 403 22.14 -8.63 7.47
N LEU A 404 22.86 -9.24 6.53
CA LEU A 404 23.08 -8.74 5.19
C LEU A 404 22.40 -9.72 4.22
N ASP A 405 21.49 -9.21 3.40
CA ASP A 405 20.86 -9.94 2.30
C ASP A 405 21.36 -9.35 0.97
N VAL A 406 21.93 -10.18 0.11
CA VAL A 406 22.42 -9.77 -1.21
C VAL A 406 21.76 -10.64 -2.25
N ARG A 407 20.90 -10.05 -3.06
CA ARG A 407 20.17 -10.73 -4.13
C ARG A 407 20.73 -10.30 -5.48
N LEU A 408 21.19 -11.27 -6.25
CA LEU A 408 21.61 -11.08 -7.64
C LEU A 408 20.37 -11.10 -8.54
N ASP A 409 20.51 -10.51 -9.73
CA ASP A 409 19.50 -10.64 -10.78
C ASP A 409 19.24 -12.13 -11.07
N PRO A 410 17.98 -12.62 -10.94
CA PRO A 410 17.66 -14.03 -11.17
C PRO A 410 17.86 -14.48 -12.63
N SER A 411 18.00 -13.54 -13.56
CA SER A 411 18.35 -13.82 -14.96
C SER A 411 19.86 -14.10 -15.16
N THR A 412 20.70 -13.79 -14.17
CA THR A 412 22.14 -14.09 -14.24
C THR A 412 22.36 -15.61 -14.25
N ASN A 413 23.18 -16.07 -15.19
CA ASN A 413 23.51 -17.49 -15.32
C ASN A 413 24.92 -17.80 -14.79
N SER A 414 25.19 -19.09 -14.55
CA SER A 414 26.48 -19.55 -14.03
C SER A 414 27.65 -19.34 -15.01
N ALA A 415 27.38 -19.09 -16.30
CA ALA A 415 28.39 -18.85 -17.34
C ALA A 415 28.84 -17.38 -17.40
N GLU A 416 28.07 -16.45 -16.85
CA GLU A 416 28.49 -15.05 -16.71
C GLU A 416 29.63 -14.92 -15.68
N ARG A 417 30.53 -13.97 -15.91
CA ARG A 417 31.64 -13.71 -14.98
C ARG A 417 31.07 -13.21 -13.65
N ALA A 418 31.63 -13.66 -12.54
CA ALA A 418 31.19 -13.19 -11.21
C ALA A 418 31.22 -11.65 -11.09
N CYS A 419 32.22 -11.01 -11.71
CA CYS A 419 32.37 -9.56 -11.74
C CYS A 419 31.34 -8.82 -12.61
N SER A 420 30.54 -9.51 -13.42
CA SER A 420 29.44 -8.90 -14.20
C SER A 420 28.07 -9.04 -13.54
N ARG A 421 27.98 -9.75 -12.40
CA ARG A 421 26.73 -9.98 -11.68
C ARG A 421 26.52 -8.87 -10.66
N PHE A 422 25.82 -7.81 -11.07
CA PHE A 422 25.43 -6.74 -10.15
C PHE A 422 24.32 -7.23 -9.21
N PRO A 423 24.38 -6.91 -7.91
CA PRO A 423 23.26 -7.16 -7.01
C PRO A 423 22.09 -6.26 -7.42
N GLU A 424 20.89 -6.85 -7.48
CA GLU A 424 19.64 -6.12 -7.69
C GLU A 424 19.20 -5.48 -6.37
N ILE A 425 19.34 -6.18 -5.24
CA ILE A 425 19.10 -5.62 -3.91
C ILE A 425 20.19 -6.02 -2.93
N VAL A 426 20.55 -5.05 -2.11
CA VAL A 426 21.38 -5.20 -0.92
C VAL A 426 20.55 -4.70 0.26
N GLY A 427 20.10 -5.62 1.12
CA GLY A 427 19.32 -5.33 2.30
C GLY A 427 20.14 -5.49 3.57
N VAL A 428 19.97 -4.57 4.52
CA VAL A 428 20.53 -4.69 5.86
C VAL A 428 19.38 -4.70 6.86
N ALA A 429 19.32 -5.73 7.70
CA ALA A 429 18.29 -5.86 8.73
C ALA A 429 18.92 -5.85 10.12
N PHE A 430 18.26 -5.17 11.06
CA PHE A 430 18.67 -5.06 12.45
C PHE A 430 17.63 -5.71 13.36
N ALA A 431 18.09 -6.43 14.39
CA ALA A 431 17.22 -7.07 15.37
C ALA A 431 17.83 -7.08 16.76
N SER A 432 16.98 -7.22 17.78
CA SER A 432 17.42 -7.34 19.18
C SER A 432 18.01 -8.72 19.49
N THR A 433 17.55 -9.75 18.78
CA THR A 433 17.99 -11.14 18.95
C THR A 433 18.12 -11.85 17.61
N LEU A 434 18.90 -12.94 17.58
CA LEU A 434 19.02 -13.78 16.39
C LEU A 434 17.69 -14.47 16.07
N GLN A 435 16.91 -14.86 17.08
CA GLN A 435 15.62 -15.51 16.85
C GLN A 435 14.65 -14.57 16.15
N GLU A 436 14.53 -13.32 16.62
CA GLU A 436 13.73 -12.30 15.95
C GLU A 436 14.16 -12.09 14.50
N LEU A 437 15.47 -12.08 14.24
CA LEU A 437 16.01 -11.96 12.89
C LEU A 437 15.65 -13.17 12.03
N LEU A 438 15.70 -14.40 12.56
CA LEU A 438 15.35 -15.62 11.82
C LEU A 438 13.85 -15.72 11.56
N ASP A 439 13.02 -15.33 12.53
CA ASP A 439 11.56 -15.29 12.41
C ASP A 439 11.11 -14.26 11.36
N ARG A 440 11.82 -13.13 11.26
CA ARG A 440 11.58 -12.08 10.25
C ARG A 440 12.26 -12.39 8.91
N GLY A 441 13.44 -12.98 8.92
CA GLY A 441 14.29 -13.27 7.75
C GLY A 441 13.88 -14.52 6.97
N ALA A 442 13.05 -15.40 7.56
CA ALA A 442 12.43 -16.52 6.86
C ALA A 442 11.26 -16.10 5.95
N ALA A 443 10.77 -14.86 6.06
CA ALA A 443 9.88 -14.27 5.07
C ALA A 443 10.72 -13.77 3.89
N ILE A 444 11.11 -14.70 3.02
CA ILE A 444 11.33 -14.40 1.61
C ILE A 444 10.12 -13.55 1.22
N GLU A 445 10.30 -12.25 0.89
CA GLU A 445 9.25 -11.49 0.21
C GLU A 445 8.79 -12.39 -0.95
N PRO A 446 7.56 -12.92 -0.95
CA PRO A 446 7.17 -14.03 -1.82
C PRO A 446 7.22 -13.73 -3.32
N ASP A 447 7.54 -12.48 -3.68
CA ASP A 447 7.38 -11.91 -5.01
C ASP A 447 8.66 -11.26 -5.55
N TRP A 448 9.81 -11.78 -5.12
CA TRP A 448 11.02 -11.78 -5.93
C TRP A 448 10.96 -12.84 -7.02
#